data_AF-A0A3B0UIG7-F1
#
_entry.id   AF-A0A3B0UIG7-F1
#
_cell.length_a   1.000
_cell.length_b   1.000
_cell.length_c   1.000
_cell.angle_alpha   90.00
_cell.angle_beta   90.00
_cell.angle_gamma   90.00
#
_symmetry.space_group_name_H-M   'P 1'
#
loop_
_entity.id
_entity.type
_entity.pdbx_description
1 polymer ?
#
loop_
_entity_poly.entity_id
_entity_poly.type
_entity_poly.pdbx_seq_one_letter_code
_entity_poly.pdbx_strand_id
1 'polypeptide(L)'
;MRRIKTLILLLIIGLAACKNKEEPVQACSPEGLLDSFTTQDGIEVFIYENGDLYTIKEGSCIFELQYFNPAQLENSYQIDVNDTFLVAGSDLFPVKNNYVEDFESATAFTDLFVASIADTHLFWTHFTLQSPLVPEVEDYIALRNCILDGSCTFKDNKIELAPDPINANNQTFKFTSVAPTANMITAKASITSEINYFTQGSDVWFQADYYIESGMPFSLVDFESGFFDQSPGPRVVLRGGKLEIENKFGTKINYENTTSTKMPTNKWFTLKVHLKYSSNEDGVIEMWQNGEQLISTTGISFPFSNAIIDRLEVGISSTPEGCVMYVDNIRISETAF
;
A
#
# COMPACT_ATOMS: atom_id res chain seq x y z
N MET A 1 1.15 10.15 -77.08
CA MET A 1 0.64 11.44 -77.57
C MET A 1 1.55 12.54 -77.02
N ARG A 2 1.98 13.43 -77.91
CA ARG A 2 2.67 14.74 -77.73
C ARG A 2 2.11 15.53 -76.51
N ARG A 3 2.80 16.45 -75.81
CA ARG A 3 4.08 17.15 -76.00
C ARG A 3 4.33 18.09 -74.78
N ILE A 4 5.63 18.34 -74.51
CA ILE A 4 6.27 19.66 -74.22
C ILE A 4 6.21 20.29 -72.82
N LYS A 5 7.37 20.20 -72.15
CA LYS A 5 8.26 21.24 -71.55
C LYS A 5 7.70 22.64 -71.26
N THR A 6 8.09 23.20 -70.09
CA THR A 6 8.68 24.54 -69.80
C THR A 6 8.81 24.63 -68.26
N LEU A 7 9.98 24.61 -67.59
CA LEU A 7 11.11 25.56 -67.49
C LEU A 7 10.82 26.79 -66.58
N ILE A 8 11.68 27.00 -65.57
CA ILE A 8 11.97 28.23 -64.77
C ILE A 8 10.88 28.60 -63.72
N LEU A 9 11.17 28.90 -62.43
CA LEU A 9 12.07 29.92 -61.88
C LEU A 9 12.38 29.62 -60.39
N LEU A 10 13.66 29.76 -59.98
CA LEU A 10 14.07 29.90 -58.58
C LEU A 10 13.48 31.21 -58.02
N LEU A 11 12.70 31.12 -56.94
CA LEU A 11 12.40 32.27 -56.09
C LEU A 11 13.02 32.02 -54.72
N ILE A 12 14.08 32.77 -54.41
CA ILE A 12 14.64 32.90 -53.08
C ILE A 12 13.64 33.76 -52.29
N ILE A 13 12.83 33.12 -51.44
CA ILE A 13 12.06 33.82 -50.41
C ILE A 13 12.90 33.74 -49.14
N GLY A 14 13.39 34.90 -48.69
CA GLY A 14 13.95 35.04 -47.36
C GLY A 14 12.87 34.72 -46.34
N LEU A 15 12.99 33.55 -45.69
CA LEU A 15 12.27 33.27 -44.47
C LEU A 15 12.88 34.17 -43.39
N ALA A 16 12.19 35.29 -43.12
CA ALA A 16 12.30 35.94 -41.83
C ALA A 16 11.94 34.89 -40.78
N ALA A 17 12.95 34.45 -40.03
CA ALA A 17 12.75 33.64 -38.84
C ALA A 17 11.87 34.46 -37.88
N CYS A 18 10.57 34.20 -37.90
CA CYS A 18 9.71 34.54 -36.79
C CYS A 18 10.25 33.75 -35.61
N LYS A 19 11.02 34.41 -34.74
CA LYS A 19 11.17 33.96 -33.36
C LYS A 19 9.74 33.88 -32.82
N ASN A 20 9.19 32.67 -32.78
CA ASN A 20 8.03 32.41 -31.95
C ASN A 20 8.41 32.97 -30.58
N LYS A 21 7.66 33.97 -30.11
CA LYS A 21 7.66 34.30 -28.70
C LYS A 21 7.24 33.01 -28.03
N GLU A 22 8.18 32.31 -27.42
CA GLU A 22 7.87 31.28 -26.45
C GLU A 22 6.94 31.97 -25.45
N GLU A 23 5.65 31.61 -25.49
CA GLU A 23 4.75 32.02 -24.43
C GLU A 23 5.33 31.50 -23.12
N PRO A 24 5.32 32.32 -22.05
CA PRO A 24 5.90 31.91 -20.79
C PRO A 24 5.26 30.60 -20.36
N VAL A 25 6.13 29.60 -20.28
CA VAL A 25 5.88 28.27 -19.72
C VAL A 25 5.06 28.41 -18.43
N GLN A 26 3.82 27.92 -18.44
CA GLN A 26 2.93 28.05 -17.29
C GLN A 26 3.30 27.02 -16.23
N ALA A 27 4.06 27.47 -15.24
CA ALA A 27 4.32 26.71 -14.02
C ALA A 27 3.00 26.37 -13.30
N CYS A 28 2.99 25.26 -12.57
CA CYS A 28 1.88 24.88 -11.71
C CYS A 28 1.59 25.99 -10.68
N SER A 29 0.31 26.24 -10.37
CA SER A 29 -0.09 27.28 -9.43
C SER A 29 0.23 26.85 -7.99
N PRO A 30 0.69 27.76 -7.10
CA PRO A 30 0.81 27.44 -5.68
C PRO A 30 -0.54 27.45 -4.94
N GLU A 31 -1.61 27.98 -5.56
CA GLU A 31 -2.93 28.05 -4.93
C GLU A 31 -3.55 26.66 -4.80
N GLY A 32 -3.93 26.28 -3.58
CA GLY A 32 -4.52 24.96 -3.30
C GLY A 32 -3.54 23.80 -3.39
N LEU A 33 -2.23 24.05 -3.44
CA LEU A 33 -1.21 23.00 -3.43
C LEU A 33 -1.18 22.32 -2.06
N LEU A 34 -1.46 21.01 -2.06
CA LEU A 34 -1.40 20.17 -0.87
C LEU A 34 0.02 19.65 -0.64
N ASP A 35 0.68 19.14 -1.68
CA ASP A 35 2.05 18.64 -1.62
C ASP A 35 2.74 18.69 -2.99
N SER A 36 4.07 18.70 -3.00
CA SER A 36 4.88 18.59 -4.20
C SER A 36 6.20 17.88 -3.95
N PHE A 37 6.62 17.03 -4.87
CA PHE A 37 7.88 16.30 -4.77
C PHE A 37 8.46 15.98 -6.14
N THR A 38 9.73 15.55 -6.17
CA THR A 38 10.39 15.08 -7.38
C THR A 38 10.60 13.56 -7.29
N THR A 39 10.12 12.82 -8.29
CA THR A 39 10.34 11.37 -8.34
C THR A 39 11.82 11.03 -8.55
N GLN A 40 12.19 9.76 -8.35
CA GLN A 40 13.55 9.27 -8.62
C GLN A 40 13.99 9.47 -10.09
N ASP A 41 13.03 9.54 -11.01
CA ASP A 41 13.26 9.79 -12.43
C ASP A 41 13.32 11.29 -12.78
N GLY A 42 13.26 12.18 -11.77
CA GLY A 42 13.34 13.63 -11.95
C GLY A 42 12.02 14.29 -12.36
N ILE A 43 10.89 13.60 -12.25
CA ILE A 43 9.57 14.16 -12.58
C ILE A 43 9.06 14.97 -11.39
N GLU A 44 8.79 16.26 -11.60
CA GLU A 44 8.12 17.10 -10.61
C GLU A 44 6.62 16.79 -10.59
N VAL A 45 6.10 16.49 -9.39
CA VAL A 45 4.72 16.11 -9.11
C VAL A 45 4.11 17.15 -8.17
N PHE A 46 2.86 17.55 -8.46
CA PHE A 46 2.08 18.50 -7.68
C PHE A 46 0.71 17.91 -7.39
N ILE A 47 0.33 17.85 -6.11
CA ILE A 47 -0.96 17.33 -5.65
C ILE A 47 -1.71 18.47 -4.98
N TYR A 48 -2.96 18.67 -5.37
CA TYR A 48 -3.80 19.77 -4.88
C TYR A 48 -4.85 19.28 -3.88
N GLU A 49 -5.39 20.20 -3.08
CA GLU A 49 -6.42 19.93 -2.05
C GLU A 49 -7.72 19.37 -2.64
N ASN A 50 -8.01 19.70 -3.90
CA ASN A 50 -9.15 19.13 -4.63
C ASN A 50 -8.89 17.71 -5.16
N GLY A 51 -7.69 17.17 -4.91
CA GLY A 51 -7.26 15.85 -5.30
C GLY A 51 -6.65 15.73 -6.69
N ASP A 52 -6.51 16.82 -7.44
CA ASP A 52 -5.87 16.76 -8.75
C ASP A 52 -4.36 16.53 -8.62
N LEU A 53 -3.81 15.67 -9.47
CA LEU A 53 -2.37 15.46 -9.62
C LEU A 53 -1.90 15.97 -10.97
N TYR A 54 -0.83 16.76 -10.93
CA TYR A 54 -0.16 17.32 -12.10
C TYR A 54 1.32 16.94 -12.12
N THR A 55 1.90 16.88 -13.32
CA THR A 55 3.36 16.81 -13.52
C THR A 55 3.86 17.94 -14.41
N ILE A 56 5.15 18.24 -14.36
CA ILE A 56 5.78 19.18 -15.31
C ILE A 56 6.39 18.41 -16.48
N LYS A 57 5.91 18.66 -17.70
CA LYS A 57 6.47 18.12 -18.96
C LYS A 57 6.74 19.26 -19.92
N GLU A 58 7.99 19.36 -20.39
CA GLU A 58 8.44 20.46 -21.28
C GLU A 58 8.10 21.85 -20.70
N GLY A 59 8.19 21.95 -19.36
CA GLY A 59 7.85 23.14 -18.59
C GLY A 59 6.35 23.35 -18.33
N SER A 60 5.46 22.64 -19.01
CA SER A 60 4.02 22.81 -18.85
C SER A 60 3.48 21.95 -17.70
N CYS A 61 2.57 22.50 -16.91
CA CYS A 61 1.81 21.77 -15.89
C CYS A 61 0.72 20.89 -16.57
N ILE A 62 0.87 19.57 -16.51
CA ILE A 62 0.01 18.58 -17.18
C ILE A 62 -0.80 17.83 -16.12
N PHE A 63 -2.12 17.86 -16.21
CA PHE A 63 -3.00 17.02 -15.40
C PHE A 63 -2.78 15.55 -15.76
N GLU A 64 -2.55 14.70 -14.76
CA GLU A 64 -2.42 13.26 -14.95
C GLU A 64 -3.71 12.53 -14.55
N LEU A 65 -4.22 12.81 -13.34
CA LEU A 65 -5.36 12.09 -12.77
C LEU A 65 -5.96 12.81 -11.55
N GLN A 66 -7.15 12.37 -11.17
CA GLN A 66 -7.76 12.64 -9.87
C GLN A 66 -7.19 11.64 -8.85
N TYR A 67 -6.29 12.09 -8.00
CA TYR A 67 -5.50 11.23 -7.10
C TYR A 67 -6.28 10.77 -5.87
N PHE A 68 -7.19 11.61 -5.39
CA PHE A 68 -8.18 11.27 -4.37
C PHE A 68 -9.45 12.08 -4.57
N ASN A 69 -10.56 11.65 -3.99
CA ASN A 69 -11.79 12.43 -3.94
C ASN A 69 -11.84 13.20 -2.60
N PRO A 70 -11.86 14.55 -2.59
CA PRO A 70 -11.85 15.33 -1.35
C PRO A 70 -13.10 15.10 -0.48
N ALA A 71 -14.22 14.71 -1.07
CA ALA A 71 -15.45 14.37 -0.33
C ALA A 71 -15.42 12.94 0.25
N GLN A 72 -14.41 12.12 -0.06
CA GLN A 72 -14.40 10.72 0.32
C GLN A 72 -14.39 10.52 1.83
N LEU A 73 -13.68 11.35 2.59
CA LEU A 73 -13.68 11.30 4.06
C LEU A 73 -15.10 11.49 4.64
N GLU A 74 -15.80 12.55 4.22
CA GLU A 74 -17.16 12.86 4.68
C GLU A 74 -18.17 11.78 4.25
N ASN A 75 -17.93 11.11 3.12
CA ASN A 75 -18.79 10.04 2.63
C ASN A 75 -18.50 8.69 3.32
N SER A 76 -17.27 8.46 3.76
CA SER A 76 -16.82 7.19 4.33
C SER A 76 -16.93 7.14 5.86
N TYR A 77 -16.97 8.28 6.55
CA TYR A 77 -16.96 8.30 8.01
C TYR A 77 -18.01 9.22 8.63
N GLN A 78 -18.55 8.77 9.75
CA GLN A 78 -19.22 9.61 10.72
C GLN A 78 -18.30 9.77 11.94
N ILE A 79 -17.90 11.00 12.23
CA ILE A 79 -17.01 11.32 13.35
C ILE A 79 -17.83 12.09 14.39
N ASP A 80 -18.01 11.46 15.54
CA ASP A 80 -18.65 12.04 16.72
C ASP A 80 -17.59 12.48 17.75
N VAL A 81 -18.01 13.10 18.85
CA VAL A 81 -17.07 13.63 19.88
C VAL A 81 -16.21 12.52 20.51
N ASN A 82 -16.73 11.30 20.59
CA ASN A 82 -16.08 10.19 21.30
C ASN A 82 -15.71 9.02 20.40
N ASP A 83 -16.30 8.92 19.21
CA ASP A 83 -16.28 7.71 18.40
C ASP A 83 -16.18 8.06 16.91
N THR A 84 -15.52 7.19 16.17
CA THR A 84 -15.46 7.24 14.70
C THR A 84 -16.08 5.99 14.13
N PHE A 85 -16.95 6.15 13.14
CA PHE A 85 -17.62 5.05 12.47
C PHE A 85 -17.38 5.10 10.98
N LEU A 86 -17.16 3.95 10.36
CA LEU A 86 -17.29 3.75 8.93
C LEU A 86 -18.76 3.74 8.53
N VAL A 87 -19.07 4.42 7.43
CA VAL A 87 -20.40 4.43 6.83
C VAL A 87 -20.54 3.25 5.87
N ALA A 88 -21.40 2.30 6.21
CA ALA A 88 -21.71 1.12 5.40
C ALA A 88 -23.17 1.21 4.91
N GLY A 89 -23.40 2.00 3.86
CA GLY A 89 -24.75 2.29 3.38
C GLY A 89 -25.52 3.17 4.38
N SER A 90 -26.55 2.63 5.02
CA SER A 90 -27.26 3.32 6.11
C SER A 90 -26.75 2.96 7.50
N ASP A 91 -25.87 1.96 7.59
CA ASP A 91 -25.36 1.44 8.85
C ASP A 91 -24.00 2.07 9.20
N LEU A 92 -23.65 2.01 10.48
CA LEU A 92 -22.39 2.49 11.03
C LEU A 92 -21.60 1.31 11.60
N PHE A 93 -20.34 1.18 11.20
CA PHE A 93 -19.42 0.17 11.71
C PHE A 93 -18.29 0.84 12.50
N PRO A 94 -18.04 0.48 13.77
CA PRO A 94 -17.01 1.14 14.57
C PRO A 94 -15.62 0.86 13.99
N VAL A 95 -14.80 1.91 13.90
CA VAL A 95 -13.38 1.73 13.54
C VAL A 95 -12.65 0.96 14.65
N LYS A 96 -11.55 0.31 14.30
CA LYS A 96 -10.74 -0.49 15.20
C LYS A 96 -9.26 -0.19 15.01
N ASN A 97 -8.72 0.61 15.91
CA ASN A 97 -7.30 0.92 15.95
C ASN A 97 -6.52 0.02 16.92
N ASN A 98 -7.23 -0.82 17.68
CA ASN A 98 -6.67 -1.68 18.71
C ASN A 98 -7.29 -3.08 18.61
N TYR A 99 -6.47 -4.09 18.29
CA TYR A 99 -6.90 -5.49 18.30
C TYR A 99 -5.72 -6.47 18.39
N VAL A 100 -6.05 -7.71 18.73
CA VAL A 100 -5.14 -8.86 18.77
C VAL A 100 -5.82 -10.00 18.01
N GLU A 101 -5.04 -10.71 17.21
CA GLU A 101 -5.45 -11.90 16.47
C GLU A 101 -4.39 -12.99 16.66
N ASP A 102 -4.81 -14.10 17.26
CA ASP A 102 -4.02 -15.32 17.49
C ASP A 102 -4.57 -16.52 16.70
N PHE A 103 -5.63 -16.33 15.90
CA PHE A 103 -6.27 -17.32 15.02
C PHE A 103 -6.92 -18.52 15.72
N GLU A 104 -6.75 -18.70 17.03
CA GLU A 104 -7.18 -19.88 17.80
C GLU A 104 -8.71 -20.03 17.90
N SER A 105 -9.45 -18.95 17.65
CA SER A 105 -10.92 -18.95 17.70
C SER A 105 -11.58 -19.44 16.41
N ALA A 106 -10.83 -19.53 15.30
CA ALA A 106 -11.37 -19.80 13.98
C ALA A 106 -11.35 -21.29 13.62
N THR A 107 -12.48 -21.79 13.12
CA THR A 107 -12.57 -23.19 12.64
C THR A 107 -12.30 -23.30 11.14
N ALA A 108 -12.64 -22.26 10.40
CA ALA A 108 -12.37 -22.09 8.98
C ALA A 108 -11.73 -20.72 8.72
N PHE A 109 -10.93 -20.62 7.67
CA PHE A 109 -10.31 -19.37 7.23
C PHE A 109 -11.33 -18.23 7.06
N THR A 110 -12.53 -18.54 6.55
CA THR A 110 -13.60 -17.58 6.32
C THR A 110 -14.21 -17.01 7.60
N ASP A 111 -14.06 -17.69 8.75
CA ASP A 111 -14.64 -17.25 10.03
C ASP A 111 -13.99 -15.97 10.57
N LEU A 112 -12.84 -15.59 10.01
CA LEU A 112 -12.04 -14.44 10.45
C LEU A 112 -12.43 -13.13 9.77
N PHE A 113 -13.31 -13.18 8.77
CA PHE A 113 -13.68 -12.02 7.97
C PHE A 113 -15.02 -11.42 8.37
N VAL A 114 -15.06 -10.09 8.48
CA VAL A 114 -16.30 -9.32 8.66
C VAL A 114 -17.24 -9.60 7.50
N ALA A 115 -18.37 -10.26 7.79
CA ALA A 115 -19.40 -10.56 6.79
C ALA A 115 -20.62 -9.63 6.92
N SER A 116 -20.78 -9.00 8.08
CA SER A 116 -21.90 -8.14 8.41
C SER A 116 -21.55 -7.08 9.45
N ILE A 117 -22.42 -6.07 9.60
CA ILE A 117 -22.29 -5.04 10.64
C ILE A 117 -22.42 -5.58 12.08
N ALA A 118 -22.89 -6.81 12.25
CA ALA A 118 -22.94 -7.47 13.55
C ALA A 118 -21.59 -8.08 13.97
N ASP A 119 -20.65 -8.24 13.04
CA ASP A 119 -19.34 -8.89 13.29
C ASP A 119 -18.34 -7.91 13.92
N THR A 120 -18.79 -7.12 14.89
CA THR A 120 -17.99 -6.10 15.57
C THR A 120 -16.85 -6.68 16.42
N HIS A 121 -16.68 -7.99 16.46
CA HIS A 121 -15.56 -8.68 17.11
C HIS A 121 -14.45 -9.07 16.12
N LEU A 122 -14.73 -9.13 14.81
CA LEU A 122 -13.76 -9.46 13.76
C LEU A 122 -13.03 -8.22 13.23
N PHE A 123 -11.86 -8.43 12.61
CA PHE A 123 -10.96 -7.35 12.22
C PHE A 123 -10.63 -7.33 10.73
N TRP A 124 -10.64 -8.49 10.08
CA TRP A 124 -10.26 -8.63 8.68
C TRP A 124 -11.47 -8.40 7.78
N THR A 125 -11.32 -7.58 6.76
CA THR A 125 -12.43 -7.24 5.84
C THR A 125 -12.30 -7.97 4.52
N HIS A 126 -11.08 -8.22 4.06
CA HIS A 126 -10.83 -8.89 2.80
C HIS A 126 -9.42 -9.49 2.73
N PHE A 127 -9.15 -10.18 1.63
CA PHE A 127 -7.82 -10.70 1.31
C PHE A 127 -7.52 -10.52 -0.18
N THR A 128 -6.24 -10.61 -0.55
CA THR A 128 -5.76 -10.49 -1.92
C THR A 128 -4.99 -11.74 -2.34
N LEU A 129 -5.35 -12.29 -3.50
CA LEU A 129 -4.71 -13.45 -4.13
C LEU A 129 -4.35 -13.09 -5.58
N GLN A 130 -3.31 -12.27 -5.77
CA GLN A 130 -2.84 -11.90 -7.10
C GLN A 130 -1.81 -12.91 -7.59
N SER A 131 -2.07 -13.52 -8.75
CA SER A 131 -1.29 -14.67 -9.22
C SER A 131 -1.38 -14.85 -10.74
N PRO A 132 -0.58 -15.74 -11.36
CA PRO A 132 -0.69 -16.07 -12.78
C PRO A 132 -2.08 -16.49 -13.25
N LEU A 133 -2.87 -17.17 -12.41
CA LEU A 133 -4.24 -17.57 -12.75
C LEU A 133 -5.30 -16.49 -12.43
N VAL A 134 -4.88 -15.42 -11.76
CA VAL A 134 -5.73 -14.34 -11.25
C VAL A 134 -4.94 -13.01 -11.27
N PRO A 135 -4.49 -12.54 -12.45
CA PRO A 135 -3.49 -11.46 -12.51
C PRO A 135 -4.09 -10.07 -12.31
N GLU A 136 -5.35 -9.88 -12.69
CA GLU A 136 -6.02 -8.58 -12.71
C GLU A 136 -6.84 -8.33 -11.44
N VAL A 137 -7.10 -7.04 -11.19
CA VAL A 137 -7.89 -6.57 -10.03
C VAL A 137 -9.26 -7.22 -9.97
N GLU A 138 -9.99 -7.21 -11.08
CA GLU A 138 -11.33 -7.79 -11.16
C GLU A 138 -11.31 -9.30 -10.89
N ASP A 139 -10.27 -10.00 -11.32
CA ASP A 139 -10.15 -11.45 -11.16
C ASP A 139 -9.98 -11.85 -9.69
N TYR A 140 -9.10 -11.16 -8.94
CA TYR A 140 -8.88 -11.52 -7.54
C TYR A 140 -9.99 -11.02 -6.62
N ILE A 141 -10.69 -9.95 -7.00
CA ILE A 141 -11.94 -9.55 -6.32
C ILE A 141 -13.00 -10.64 -6.52
N ALA A 142 -13.19 -11.14 -7.75
CA ALA A 142 -14.12 -12.21 -8.02
C ALA A 142 -13.76 -13.52 -7.29
N LEU A 143 -12.47 -13.88 -7.28
CA LEU A 143 -11.98 -15.06 -6.54
C LEU A 143 -12.24 -14.92 -5.04
N ARG A 144 -11.92 -13.77 -4.45
CA ARG A 144 -12.19 -13.53 -3.02
C ARG A 144 -13.66 -13.74 -2.71
N ASN A 145 -14.54 -13.09 -3.47
CA ASN A 145 -15.98 -13.16 -3.21
C ASN A 145 -16.50 -14.60 -3.28
N CYS A 146 -16.03 -15.39 -4.26
CA CYS A 146 -16.46 -16.79 -4.39
C CYS A 146 -15.84 -17.74 -3.33
N ILE A 147 -14.73 -17.36 -2.70
CA ILE A 147 -14.18 -18.11 -1.57
C ILE A 147 -14.97 -17.77 -0.29
N LEU A 148 -15.25 -16.48 -0.07
CA LEU A 148 -16.03 -16.02 1.10
C LEU A 148 -17.47 -16.54 1.08
N ASP A 149 -18.08 -16.71 -0.11
CA ASP A 149 -19.41 -17.29 -0.25
C ASP A 149 -19.42 -18.84 -0.27
N GLY A 150 -18.24 -19.47 -0.24
CA GLY A 150 -18.08 -20.93 -0.27
C GLY A 150 -18.40 -21.61 -1.62
N SER A 151 -18.56 -20.85 -2.71
CA SER A 151 -18.87 -21.38 -4.04
C SER A 151 -17.65 -21.84 -4.83
N CYS A 152 -16.45 -21.43 -4.43
CA CYS A 152 -15.20 -21.82 -5.07
C CYS A 152 -14.08 -22.08 -4.04
N THR A 153 -12.89 -22.45 -4.54
CA THR A 153 -11.67 -22.62 -3.74
C THR A 153 -10.52 -21.83 -4.35
N PHE A 154 -9.44 -21.70 -3.59
CA PHE A 154 -8.15 -21.19 -4.06
C PHE A 154 -7.71 -21.84 -5.38
N LYS A 155 -7.05 -21.05 -6.24
CA LYS A 155 -6.52 -21.52 -7.52
C LYS A 155 -5.05 -21.92 -7.40
N ASP A 156 -4.16 -20.95 -7.23
CA ASP A 156 -2.71 -21.12 -7.11
C ASP A 156 -2.17 -20.49 -5.82
N ASN A 157 -2.43 -19.20 -5.59
CA ASN A 157 -2.16 -18.57 -4.31
C ASN A 157 -3.20 -19.00 -3.27
N LYS A 158 -2.76 -19.17 -2.03
CA LYS A 158 -3.59 -19.73 -0.96
C LYS A 158 -3.29 -19.09 0.39
N ILE A 159 -4.34 -18.93 1.18
CA ILE A 159 -4.26 -18.58 2.60
C ILE A 159 -5.06 -19.63 3.35
N GLU A 160 -4.49 -20.23 4.38
CA GLU A 160 -5.17 -21.26 5.17
C GLU A 160 -4.79 -21.20 6.63
N LEU A 161 -5.71 -21.65 7.49
CA LEU A 161 -5.38 -21.99 8.85
C LEU A 161 -4.53 -23.27 8.84
N ALA A 162 -3.36 -23.22 9.45
CA ALA A 162 -2.44 -24.34 9.52
C ALA A 162 -1.84 -24.46 10.92
N PRO A 163 -1.45 -25.66 11.36
CA PRO A 163 -0.66 -25.82 12.58
C PRO A 163 0.66 -25.06 12.45
N ASP A 164 1.10 -24.43 13.55
CA ASP A 164 2.44 -23.86 13.66
C ASP A 164 3.51 -24.93 13.30
N PRO A 165 4.49 -24.61 12.43
CA PRO A 165 5.58 -25.51 12.03
C PRO A 165 6.41 -26.10 13.19
N ILE A 166 6.45 -25.45 14.35
CA ILE A 166 7.22 -25.85 15.55
C ILE A 166 6.29 -26.41 16.64
N ASN A 167 5.10 -25.84 16.83
CA ASN A 167 4.13 -26.26 17.84
C ASN A 167 2.76 -26.59 17.23
N ALA A 168 2.55 -27.83 16.79
CA ALA A 168 1.31 -28.24 16.12
C ALA A 168 -0.01 -28.08 16.93
N ASN A 169 0.06 -27.70 18.21
CA ASN A 169 -1.12 -27.34 19.01
C ASN A 169 -1.55 -25.87 18.86
N ASN A 170 -0.74 -25.06 18.19
CA ASN A 170 -1.00 -23.65 17.90
C ASN A 170 -1.45 -23.53 16.44
N GLN A 171 -2.42 -22.66 16.19
CA GLN A 171 -2.96 -22.38 14.87
C GLN A 171 -2.36 -21.08 14.33
N THR A 172 -2.11 -21.04 13.03
CA THR A 172 -1.47 -19.90 12.37
C THR A 172 -2.10 -19.68 11.01
N PHE A 173 -1.90 -18.51 10.42
CA PHE A 173 -2.14 -18.34 9.00
C PHE A 173 -0.92 -18.71 8.18
N LYS A 174 -1.12 -19.64 7.24
CA LYS A 174 -0.15 -19.98 6.20
C LYS A 174 -0.51 -19.26 4.90
N PHE A 175 0.39 -18.41 4.43
CA PHE A 175 0.32 -17.73 3.15
C PHE A 175 1.22 -18.46 2.14
N THR A 176 0.67 -18.81 0.98
CA THR A 176 1.38 -19.42 -0.13
C THR A 176 1.17 -18.56 -1.38
N SER A 177 2.27 -18.06 -1.95
CA SER A 177 2.28 -17.38 -3.23
C SER A 177 3.15 -18.14 -4.23
N VAL A 178 2.67 -18.33 -5.46
CA VAL A 178 3.52 -18.73 -6.58
C VAL A 178 4.32 -17.55 -7.10
N ALA A 179 5.32 -17.81 -7.93
CA ALA A 179 6.06 -16.75 -8.60
C ALA A 179 5.17 -16.02 -9.64
N PRO A 180 5.34 -14.70 -9.81
CA PRO A 180 4.70 -13.97 -10.90
C PRO A 180 5.16 -14.49 -12.28
N THR A 181 4.33 -14.29 -13.31
CA THR A 181 4.76 -14.50 -14.69
C THR A 181 5.63 -13.32 -15.18
N ALA A 182 6.27 -13.47 -16.34
CA ALA A 182 7.07 -12.39 -16.94
C ALA A 182 6.29 -11.09 -17.23
N ASN A 183 4.95 -11.16 -17.31
CA ASN A 183 4.09 -9.99 -17.56
C ASN A 183 3.50 -9.41 -16.25
N MET A 184 3.81 -10.00 -15.10
CA MET A 184 3.34 -9.55 -13.81
C MET A 184 4.48 -8.91 -13.03
N ILE A 185 4.20 -7.77 -12.40
CA ILE A 185 5.18 -7.10 -11.54
C ILE A 185 5.42 -7.90 -10.27
N THR A 186 4.37 -8.49 -9.70
CA THR A 186 4.43 -9.21 -8.43
C THR A 186 3.28 -10.22 -8.31
N ALA A 187 3.41 -11.16 -7.37
CA ALA A 187 2.32 -11.98 -6.87
C ALA A 187 2.04 -11.64 -5.39
N LYS A 188 0.82 -11.90 -4.92
CA LYS A 188 0.37 -11.54 -3.57
C LYS A 188 -0.48 -12.64 -2.92
N ALA A 189 -0.30 -12.83 -1.63
CA ALA A 189 -1.17 -13.59 -0.76
C ALA A 189 -1.19 -12.90 0.61
N SER A 190 -2.23 -12.11 0.89
CA SER A 190 -2.32 -11.24 2.07
C SER A 190 -3.76 -11.10 2.56
N ILE A 191 -3.92 -10.79 3.84
CA ILE A 191 -5.18 -10.38 4.47
C ILE A 191 -5.15 -8.89 4.75
N THR A 192 -6.32 -8.26 4.82
CA THR A 192 -6.45 -6.83 4.98
C THR A 192 -7.54 -6.48 5.97
N SER A 193 -7.24 -5.53 6.86
CA SER A 193 -8.23 -4.78 7.63
C SER A 193 -8.42 -3.42 6.97
N GLU A 194 -9.66 -3.02 6.70
CA GLU A 194 -10.02 -1.67 6.20
C GLU A 194 -10.88 -0.90 7.22
N ILE A 195 -10.74 -1.25 8.50
CA ILE A 195 -11.51 -0.67 9.59
C ILE A 195 -10.64 0.15 10.54
N ASN A 196 -9.38 0.41 10.18
CA ASN A 196 -8.55 1.32 10.93
C ASN A 196 -8.92 2.78 10.63
N TYR A 197 -8.49 3.70 11.49
CA TYR A 197 -8.62 5.13 11.30
C TYR A 197 -7.47 5.84 12.01
N PHE A 198 -6.34 5.97 11.32
CA PHE A 198 -5.20 6.72 11.83
C PHE A 198 -4.96 7.98 11.01
N THR A 199 -4.89 9.13 11.67
CA THR A 199 -4.70 10.44 11.06
C THR A 199 -3.33 11.02 11.42
N GLN A 200 -2.98 12.18 10.84
CA GLN A 200 -1.78 12.95 11.19
C GLN A 200 -1.62 13.06 12.72
N GLY A 201 -0.45 12.68 13.22
CA GLY A 201 -0.09 12.73 14.64
C GLY A 201 -0.44 11.47 15.43
N SER A 202 -1.18 10.51 14.85
CA SER A 202 -1.47 9.24 15.51
C SER A 202 -0.21 8.41 15.71
N ASP A 203 -0.14 7.69 16.83
CA ASP A 203 0.84 6.63 17.06
C ASP A 203 0.24 5.29 16.61
N VAL A 204 1.02 4.47 15.91
CA VAL A 204 0.66 3.12 15.48
C VAL A 204 1.74 2.16 15.93
N TRP A 205 1.36 1.26 16.82
CA TRP A 205 2.18 0.15 17.28
C TRP A 205 1.66 -1.13 16.66
N PHE A 206 2.48 -1.77 15.83
CA PHE A 206 2.18 -3.06 15.21
C PHE A 206 3.19 -4.11 15.69
N GLN A 207 2.72 -5.33 15.93
CA GLN A 207 3.56 -6.49 16.16
C GLN A 207 2.92 -7.72 15.53
N ALA A 208 3.75 -8.61 14.97
CA ALA A 208 3.33 -9.95 14.58
C ALA A 208 4.54 -10.89 14.58
N ASP A 209 4.27 -12.18 14.72
CA ASP A 209 5.25 -13.24 14.54
C ASP A 209 5.20 -13.77 13.11
N TYR A 210 6.38 -14.01 12.54
CA TYR A 210 6.53 -14.49 11.16
C TYR A 210 7.45 -15.71 11.10
N TYR A 211 7.12 -16.66 10.23
CA TYR A 211 7.97 -17.82 9.90
C TYR A 211 8.09 -17.97 8.39
N ILE A 212 9.29 -17.78 7.84
CA ILE A 212 9.54 -17.97 6.40
C ILE A 212 9.95 -19.42 6.14
N GLU A 213 9.08 -20.22 5.53
CA GLU A 213 9.33 -21.64 5.21
C GLU A 213 10.14 -21.77 3.93
N SER A 214 9.77 -21.03 2.88
CA SER A 214 10.48 -21.05 1.60
C SER A 214 10.28 -19.76 0.80
N GLY A 215 11.22 -19.49 -0.11
CA GLY A 215 11.27 -18.21 -0.83
C GLY A 215 11.49 -17.03 0.10
N MET A 216 11.28 -15.82 -0.43
CA MET A 216 11.35 -14.57 0.31
C MET A 216 10.25 -13.61 -0.17
N PRO A 217 9.39 -13.12 0.73
CA PRO A 217 8.48 -12.04 0.38
C PRO A 217 9.28 -10.74 0.18
N PHE A 218 8.77 -9.83 -0.65
CA PHE A 218 9.31 -8.48 -0.75
C PHE A 218 8.76 -7.57 0.35
N SER A 219 7.50 -7.74 0.74
CA SER A 219 6.87 -6.96 1.82
C SER A 219 6.04 -7.87 2.74
N LEU A 220 5.99 -7.51 4.03
CA LEU A 220 5.37 -8.30 5.11
C LEU A 220 4.10 -7.66 5.69
N VAL A 221 4.08 -6.33 5.72
CA VAL A 221 2.98 -5.52 6.24
C VAL A 221 3.02 -4.15 5.57
N ASP A 222 1.85 -3.69 5.12
CA ASP A 222 1.66 -2.39 4.49
C ASP A 222 0.59 -1.62 5.31
N PHE A 223 0.91 -0.37 5.65
CA PHE A 223 0.03 0.58 6.33
C PHE A 223 -0.43 1.58 5.28
N GLU A 224 -1.63 1.41 4.74
CA GLU A 224 -2.05 2.11 3.53
C GLU A 224 -3.27 2.99 3.75
N SER A 225 -3.43 3.97 2.86
CA SER A 225 -4.67 4.72 2.71
C SER A 225 -5.48 4.19 1.53
N GLY A 226 -6.70 3.70 1.76
CA GLY A 226 -7.65 3.33 0.71
C GLY A 226 -8.21 4.51 -0.10
N PHE A 227 -7.94 5.74 0.34
CA PHE A 227 -8.54 6.97 -0.19
C PHE A 227 -7.83 7.55 -1.42
N PHE A 228 -6.59 7.14 -1.66
CA PHE A 228 -5.73 7.68 -2.71
C PHE A 228 -5.37 6.58 -3.71
N ASP A 229 -5.13 6.97 -4.97
CA ASP A 229 -4.67 6.05 -6.01
C ASP A 229 -3.42 5.28 -5.56
N GLN A 230 -3.39 3.99 -5.87
CA GLN A 230 -2.35 3.01 -5.50
C GLN A 230 -2.15 2.77 -4.00
N SER A 231 -3.03 3.28 -3.14
CA SER A 231 -3.01 3.04 -1.70
C SER A 231 -1.66 3.36 -1.05
N PRO A 232 -1.28 4.65 -0.96
CA PRO A 232 -0.01 5.09 -0.41
C PRO A 232 0.08 4.88 1.10
N GLY A 233 1.29 4.63 1.58
CA GLY A 233 1.63 4.64 3.00
C GLY A 233 2.93 3.87 3.28
N PRO A 234 3.37 3.78 4.55
CA PRO A 234 4.57 3.04 4.93
C PRO A 234 4.37 1.53 4.79
N ARG A 235 5.44 0.80 4.49
CA ARG A 235 5.43 -0.67 4.46
C ARG A 235 6.77 -1.26 4.89
N VAL A 236 6.73 -2.46 5.45
CA VAL A 236 7.95 -3.20 5.86
C VAL A 236 8.39 -4.10 4.72
N VAL A 237 9.52 -3.76 4.11
CA VAL A 237 10.08 -4.45 2.96
C VAL A 237 11.35 -5.23 3.30
N LEU A 238 11.69 -6.20 2.45
CA LEU A 238 12.94 -6.97 2.52
C LEU A 238 13.89 -6.53 1.39
N ARG A 239 15.05 -5.99 1.76
CA ARG A 239 16.15 -5.67 0.82
C ARG A 239 17.47 -6.24 1.33
N GLY A 240 18.20 -6.94 0.46
CA GLY A 240 19.49 -7.54 0.85
C GLY A 240 19.42 -8.52 2.03
N GLY A 241 18.25 -9.12 2.28
CA GLY A 241 17.99 -9.99 3.43
C GLY A 241 17.77 -9.26 4.76
N LYS A 242 17.54 -7.95 4.75
CA LYS A 242 17.24 -7.12 5.92
C LYS A 242 15.85 -6.49 5.78
N LEU A 243 15.16 -6.37 6.91
CA LEU A 243 13.91 -5.61 7.00
C LEU A 243 14.19 -4.11 6.97
N GLU A 244 13.40 -3.37 6.22
CA GLU A 244 13.47 -1.91 6.06
C GLU A 244 12.05 -1.34 6.04
N ILE A 245 11.88 -0.03 6.27
CA ILE A 245 10.59 0.64 6.11
C ILE A 245 10.65 1.55 4.89
N GLU A 246 9.80 1.30 3.91
CA GLU A 246 9.68 2.12 2.70
C GLU A 246 8.37 2.91 2.73
N ASN A 247 8.44 4.20 2.40
CA ASN A 247 7.25 4.97 2.06
C ASN A 247 6.83 4.66 0.62
N LYS A 248 5.65 4.06 0.45
CA LYS A 248 5.03 3.82 -0.87
C LYS A 248 4.35 5.10 -1.41
N PHE A 249 5.00 6.25 -1.24
CA PHE A 249 4.47 7.57 -1.62
C PHE A 249 5.61 8.60 -1.74
N GLY A 250 5.29 9.77 -2.29
CA GLY A 250 6.25 10.87 -2.44
C GLY A 250 7.51 10.44 -3.20
N THR A 251 8.68 10.79 -2.65
CA THR A 251 10.00 10.42 -3.19
C THR A 251 10.40 8.96 -2.93
N LYS A 252 9.51 8.17 -2.29
CA LYS A 252 9.75 6.80 -1.84
C LYS A 252 10.96 6.65 -0.92
N ILE A 253 10.98 7.47 0.15
CA ILE A 253 12.00 7.39 1.19
C ILE A 253 12.06 5.97 1.76
N ASN A 254 13.27 5.44 1.89
CA ASN A 254 13.53 4.14 2.47
C ASN A 254 14.39 4.30 3.74
N TYR A 255 13.85 3.86 4.87
CA TYR A 255 14.53 3.85 6.15
C TYR A 255 15.23 2.50 6.32
N GLU A 256 16.55 2.53 6.23
CA GLU A 256 17.39 1.32 6.18
C GLU A 256 17.68 0.74 7.57
N ASN A 257 17.72 -0.58 7.66
CA ASN A 257 18.26 -1.28 8.81
C ASN A 257 19.79 -1.22 8.83
N THR A 258 20.30 -0.43 9.77
CA THR A 258 21.74 -0.17 9.94
C THR A 258 22.50 -1.27 10.68
N THR A 259 21.80 -2.26 11.26
CA THR A 259 22.40 -3.38 12.00
C THR A 259 22.89 -4.49 11.07
N SER A 260 23.56 -5.51 11.62
CA SER A 260 23.89 -6.73 10.88
C SER A 260 22.73 -7.75 10.81
N THR A 261 21.61 -7.47 11.47
CA THR A 261 20.53 -8.43 11.64
C THR A 261 19.78 -8.65 10.34
N LYS A 262 19.65 -9.94 10.00
CA LYS A 262 19.00 -10.43 8.79
C LYS A 262 17.67 -11.10 9.14
N MET A 263 16.78 -11.13 8.16
CA MET A 263 15.54 -11.88 8.27
C MET A 263 15.86 -13.38 8.35
N PRO A 264 15.37 -14.08 9.38
CA PRO A 264 15.60 -15.50 9.51
C PRO A 264 14.65 -16.32 8.61
N THR A 265 15.08 -17.52 8.23
CA THR A 265 14.23 -18.54 7.60
C THR A 265 14.16 -19.78 8.48
N ASN A 266 13.07 -20.54 8.35
CA ASN A 266 12.80 -21.76 9.10
C ASN A 266 12.91 -21.61 10.63
N LYS A 267 12.49 -20.43 11.13
CA LYS A 267 12.32 -20.13 12.55
C LYS A 267 11.41 -18.92 12.68
N TRP A 268 10.65 -18.88 13.78
CA TRP A 268 9.86 -17.71 14.15
C TRP A 268 10.73 -16.50 14.45
N PHE A 269 10.23 -15.33 14.08
CA PHE A 269 10.72 -14.06 14.57
C PHE A 269 9.57 -13.09 14.80
N THR A 270 9.73 -12.23 15.79
CA THR A 270 8.78 -11.16 16.08
C THR A 270 9.23 -9.90 15.36
N LEU A 271 8.36 -9.34 14.52
CA LEU A 271 8.49 -7.99 13.99
C LEU A 271 7.66 -7.05 14.87
N LYS A 272 8.25 -5.93 15.27
CA LYS A 272 7.52 -4.83 15.91
C LYS A 272 7.83 -3.52 15.19
N VAL A 273 6.81 -2.71 14.96
CA VAL A 273 6.89 -1.41 14.28
C VAL A 273 6.20 -0.37 15.14
N HIS A 274 6.79 0.81 15.24
CA HIS A 274 6.16 2.00 15.77
C HIS A 274 6.28 3.14 14.76
N LEU A 275 5.13 3.71 14.40
CA LEU A 275 5.04 4.88 13.55
C LEU A 275 4.30 5.97 14.30
N LYS A 276 4.88 7.17 14.41
CA LYS A 276 4.11 8.37 14.68
C LYS A 276 3.92 9.12 13.38
N TYR A 277 2.68 9.23 12.93
CA TYR A 277 2.39 9.76 11.60
C TYR A 277 2.64 11.25 11.50
N SER A 278 3.50 11.63 10.55
CA SER A 278 3.69 13.02 10.14
C SER A 278 3.97 13.10 8.64
N SER A 279 3.35 14.09 8.00
CA SER A 279 3.69 14.51 6.64
C SER A 279 4.97 15.35 6.58
N ASN A 280 5.63 15.61 7.72
CA ASN A 280 6.90 16.33 7.82
C ASN A 280 8.00 15.42 8.42
N GLU A 281 9.22 15.93 8.51
CA GLU A 281 10.41 15.21 8.99
C GLU A 281 10.41 14.88 10.52
N ASP A 282 9.33 15.19 11.22
CA ASP A 282 9.17 15.00 12.67
C ASP A 282 8.32 13.77 13.05
N GLY A 283 7.92 12.95 12.07
CA GLY A 283 7.32 11.64 12.32
C GLY A 283 8.34 10.71 13.00
N VAL A 284 7.85 9.72 13.74
CA VAL A 284 8.70 8.71 14.39
C VAL A 284 8.63 7.43 13.57
N ILE A 285 9.80 6.83 13.30
CA ILE A 285 9.91 5.55 12.58
C ILE A 285 10.84 4.64 13.38
N GLU A 286 10.27 3.60 13.96
CA GLU A 286 11.02 2.61 14.73
C GLU A 286 10.60 1.19 14.36
N MET A 287 11.58 0.29 14.33
CA MET A 287 11.35 -1.11 14.02
C MET A 287 12.29 -2.00 14.82
N TRP A 288 11.77 -3.11 15.31
CA TRP A 288 12.50 -4.14 16.03
C TRP A 288 12.28 -5.52 15.40
N GLN A 289 13.31 -6.35 15.47
CA GLN A 289 13.23 -7.79 15.17
C GLN A 289 13.73 -8.57 16.37
N ASN A 290 12.89 -9.45 16.94
CA ASN A 290 13.22 -10.21 18.16
C ASN A 290 13.72 -9.33 19.32
N GLY A 291 13.15 -8.12 19.45
CA GLY A 291 13.53 -7.14 20.47
C GLY A 291 14.80 -6.33 20.18
N GLU A 292 15.57 -6.64 19.12
CA GLU A 292 16.68 -5.79 18.66
C GLU A 292 16.15 -4.63 17.83
N GLN A 293 16.50 -3.39 18.19
CA GLN A 293 16.09 -2.20 17.45
C GLN A 293 16.89 -2.08 16.15
N LEU A 294 16.21 -2.24 15.02
CA LEU A 294 16.78 -2.17 13.67
C LEU A 294 16.79 -0.75 13.11
N ILE A 295 15.72 -0.01 13.39
CA ILE A 295 15.50 1.37 12.96
C ILE A 295 15.06 2.19 14.17
N SER A 296 15.64 3.39 14.31
CA SER A 296 15.22 4.43 15.25
C SER A 296 15.57 5.77 14.65
N THR A 297 14.59 6.41 14.01
CA THR A 297 14.80 7.69 13.34
C THR A 297 13.52 8.52 13.38
N THR A 298 13.66 9.79 13.00
CA THR A 298 12.53 10.62 12.58
C THR A 298 12.51 10.75 11.05
N GLY A 299 11.37 11.15 10.52
CA GLY A 299 11.19 11.44 9.10
C GLY A 299 9.72 11.50 8.71
N ILE A 300 9.46 11.69 7.42
CA ILE A 300 8.10 11.63 6.85
C ILE A 300 7.59 10.18 6.96
N SER A 301 6.43 9.99 7.58
CA SER A 301 5.80 8.68 7.80
C SER A 301 4.33 8.65 7.38
N PHE A 302 3.80 9.77 6.88
CA PHE A 302 2.40 9.92 6.50
C PHE A 302 2.30 10.57 5.11
N PRO A 303 1.46 10.04 4.19
CA PRO A 303 1.42 10.52 2.82
C PRO A 303 1.15 12.01 2.67
N PHE A 304 0.09 12.49 3.32
CA PHE A 304 -0.39 13.87 3.22
C PHE A 304 -1.03 14.30 4.52
N SER A 305 -1.08 15.60 4.80
CA SER A 305 -1.69 16.14 6.02
C SER A 305 -3.19 15.81 6.18
N ASN A 306 -3.88 15.52 5.07
CA ASN A 306 -5.28 15.13 5.02
C ASN A 306 -5.49 13.61 4.79
N ALA A 307 -4.41 12.81 4.79
CA ALA A 307 -4.54 11.37 4.59
C ALA A 307 -5.17 10.69 5.81
N ILE A 308 -5.61 9.44 5.60
CA ILE A 308 -6.05 8.53 6.65
C ILE A 308 -5.45 7.18 6.32
N ILE A 309 -4.70 6.60 7.26
CA ILE A 309 -4.31 5.19 7.15
C ILE A 309 -5.44 4.37 7.76
N ASP A 310 -6.25 3.80 6.88
CA ASP A 310 -7.42 2.98 7.19
C ASP A 310 -7.22 1.50 6.88
N ARG A 311 -6.12 1.19 6.17
CA ARG A 311 -5.81 -0.16 5.72
C ARG A 311 -4.54 -0.70 6.37
N LEU A 312 -4.66 -1.88 6.99
CA LEU A 312 -3.54 -2.73 7.37
C LEU A 312 -3.56 -4.00 6.52
N GLU A 313 -2.60 -4.16 5.62
CA GLU A 313 -2.38 -5.38 4.84
C GLU A 313 -1.27 -6.20 5.50
N VAL A 314 -1.52 -7.48 5.81
CA VAL A 314 -0.55 -8.40 6.43
C VAL A 314 -0.42 -9.67 5.60
N GLY A 315 0.81 -10.14 5.40
CA GLY A 315 1.09 -11.37 4.64
C GLY A 315 2.13 -11.14 3.56
N ILE A 316 2.06 -11.92 2.48
CA ILE A 316 2.90 -11.71 1.29
C ILE A 316 2.22 -10.62 0.45
N SER A 317 2.35 -9.35 0.85
CA SER A 317 1.74 -8.22 0.14
C SER A 317 2.43 -7.92 -1.20
N SER A 318 3.61 -8.49 -1.43
CA SER A 318 4.26 -8.64 -2.74
C SER A 318 5.42 -9.63 -2.67
N THR A 319 5.65 -10.36 -3.75
CA THR A 319 6.83 -11.21 -3.95
C THR A 319 7.24 -11.29 -5.43
N PRO A 320 8.55 -11.33 -5.75
CA PRO A 320 9.05 -11.62 -7.09
C PRO A 320 9.22 -13.13 -7.36
N GLU A 321 9.05 -13.98 -6.35
CA GLU A 321 9.27 -15.42 -6.42
C GLU A 321 8.21 -16.22 -5.66
N GLY A 322 8.20 -17.54 -5.82
CA GLY A 322 7.35 -18.41 -5.03
C GLY A 322 7.75 -18.36 -3.56
N CYS A 323 6.80 -18.14 -2.66
CA CYS A 323 7.07 -17.92 -1.25
C CYS A 323 5.99 -18.58 -0.38
N VAL A 324 6.43 -19.14 0.75
CA VAL A 324 5.57 -19.69 1.80
C VAL A 324 5.95 -19.10 3.15
N MET A 325 4.98 -18.50 3.82
CA MET A 325 5.14 -17.78 5.07
C MET A 325 4.00 -18.11 6.03
N TYR A 326 4.31 -18.19 7.32
CA TYR A 326 3.30 -18.25 8.37
C TYR A 326 3.31 -16.95 9.17
N VAL A 327 2.14 -16.54 9.65
CA VAL A 327 1.95 -15.37 10.52
C VAL A 327 1.12 -15.78 11.72
N ASP A 328 1.47 -15.24 12.88
CA ASP A 328 0.76 -15.44 14.14
C ASP A 328 0.85 -14.19 15.05
N ASN A 329 0.04 -14.16 16.12
CA ASN A 329 0.08 -13.16 17.20
C ASN A 329 0.09 -11.71 16.69
N ILE A 330 -0.80 -11.38 15.75
CA ILE A 330 -0.91 -10.03 15.21
C ILE A 330 -1.52 -9.13 16.29
N ARG A 331 -0.90 -7.97 16.49
CA ARG A 331 -1.38 -6.93 17.40
C ARG A 331 -1.17 -5.57 16.78
N ILE A 332 -2.21 -4.74 16.84
CA ILE A 332 -2.12 -3.30 16.53
C ILE A 332 -2.68 -2.49 17.69
N SER A 333 -2.11 -1.32 17.97
CA SER A 333 -2.59 -0.40 18.98
C SER A 333 -2.16 1.04 18.73
N GLU A 334 -2.93 1.99 19.26
CA GLU A 334 -2.57 3.41 19.34
C GLU A 334 -1.63 3.72 20.53
N THR A 335 -1.32 2.71 21.34
CA THR A 335 -0.51 2.86 22.53
C THR A 335 0.60 1.82 22.58
N ALA A 336 1.73 2.20 23.17
CA ALA A 336 2.88 1.32 23.30
C ALA A 336 2.55 0.06 24.14
N PHE A 337 3.16 -1.07 23.79
CA PHE A 337 3.00 -2.35 24.49
C PHE A 337 4.25 -3.19 24.54
#